data_AF-A0A3N5VQ51-F1
#
_entry.id   AF-A0A3N5VQ51-F1
#
_cell.length_a   1.000
_cell.length_b   1.000
_cell.length_c   1.000
_cell.angle_alpha   90.00
_cell.angle_beta   90.00
_cell.angle_gamma   90.00
#
_symmetry.space_group_name_H-M   'P 1'
#
loop_
_entity.id
_entity.type
_entity.pdbx_description
1 polymer ?
#
loop_
_entity_poly.entity_id
_entity_poly.type
_entity_poly.pdbx_seq_one_letter_code
_entity_poly.pdbx_strand_id
1 'polypeptide(L)'
;MLHRFSRLLDVHATDPDDARRRKLLNILLIGAAVSSLAVAGLTAVVGLSNLLGSPEEFVPIYLIGGAIFVLTAAVYAINRYISGSLASTIFLVVLTLALPFTDIPQEVAAGRSLFVFVIPIVMASVLLRPHSTFIFALLGSLEIVVLALSIGDIPNLPAIIGFFLIALVSWLSARSLENALKELTLVNRELDQRVIERTQDLSDALAQVHAEA
;
A
#
# COMPACT_ATOMS: atom_id res chain seq x y z
N MET A 1 -21.41 13.70 5.66
CA MET A 1 -19.96 13.41 5.85
C MET A 1 -19.41 12.38 4.87
N LEU A 2 -20.10 11.25 4.63
CA LEU A 2 -19.62 10.15 3.76
C LEU A 2 -19.20 10.57 2.33
N HIS A 3 -19.91 11.53 1.72
CA HIS A 3 -19.64 11.99 0.35
C HIS A 3 -18.34 12.83 0.19
N ARG A 4 -17.81 13.41 1.28
CA ARG A 4 -16.52 14.11 1.26
C ARG A 4 -15.35 13.12 1.39
N PHE A 5 -15.56 12.04 2.12
CA PHE A 5 -14.55 10.99 2.30
C PHE A 5 -14.32 10.19 1.02
N SER A 6 -15.37 9.90 0.25
CA SER A 6 -15.24 9.25 -1.06
C SER A 6 -14.43 10.09 -2.04
N ARG A 7 -14.61 11.42 -2.06
CA ARG A 7 -13.84 12.32 -2.94
C ARG A 7 -12.34 12.35 -2.64
N LEU A 8 -11.93 12.13 -1.38
CA LEU A 8 -10.52 12.07 -1.00
C LEU A 8 -9.86 10.74 -1.42
N LEU A 9 -10.67 9.69 -1.56
CA LEU A 9 -10.22 8.35 -1.90
C LEU A 9 -10.26 8.07 -3.42
N ASP A 10 -11.27 8.57 -4.12
CA ASP A 10 -11.51 8.26 -5.52
C ASP A 10 -10.66 9.14 -6.45
N VAL A 11 -9.83 8.48 -7.26
CA VAL A 11 -9.04 9.09 -8.33
C VAL A 11 -9.62 8.61 -9.65
N HIS A 12 -9.92 9.53 -10.57
CA HIS A 12 -10.28 9.17 -11.94
C HIS A 12 -9.05 8.58 -12.61
N ALA A 13 -9.10 7.29 -12.93
CA ALA A 13 -8.11 6.63 -13.78
C ALA A 13 -8.84 5.93 -14.93
N THR A 14 -8.21 5.93 -16.10
CA THR A 14 -8.71 5.26 -17.32
C THR A 14 -8.72 3.73 -17.17
N ASP A 15 -7.85 3.18 -16.32
CA ASP A 15 -7.76 1.75 -16.01
C ASP A 15 -8.35 1.46 -14.62
N PRO A 16 -9.34 0.55 -14.49
CA PRO A 16 -9.92 0.17 -13.19
C PRO A 16 -8.89 -0.42 -12.22
N ASP A 17 -7.85 -1.10 -12.70
CA ASP A 17 -6.79 -1.65 -11.85
C ASP A 17 -5.93 -0.53 -11.24
N ASP A 18 -5.57 0.49 -12.01
CA ASP A 18 -4.83 1.66 -11.52
C ASP A 18 -5.69 2.45 -10.51
N ALA A 19 -6.98 2.66 -10.80
CA ALA A 19 -7.91 3.30 -9.87
C ALA A 19 -7.95 2.60 -8.51
N ARG A 20 -8.03 1.26 -8.51
CA ARG A 20 -8.02 0.44 -7.29
C ARG A 20 -6.73 0.65 -6.50
N ARG A 21 -5.57 0.55 -7.15
CA ARG A 21 -4.26 0.68 -6.50
C ARG A 21 -4.05 2.08 -5.91
N ARG A 22 -4.42 3.13 -6.64
CA ARG A 22 -4.37 4.52 -6.15
C ARG A 22 -5.27 4.75 -4.95
N LYS A 23 -6.46 4.14 -4.94
CA LYS A 23 -7.38 4.19 -3.81
C LYS A 23 -6.80 3.51 -2.57
N LEU A 24 -6.18 2.34 -2.73
CA LEU A 24 -5.49 1.65 -1.64
C LEU A 24 -4.32 2.48 -1.10
N LEU A 25 -3.52 3.10 -1.98
CA LEU A 25 -2.47 4.02 -1.55
C LEU A 25 -3.04 5.21 -0.76
N ASN A 26 -4.13 5.83 -1.22
CA ASN A 26 -4.77 6.92 -0.48
C ASN A 26 -5.24 6.50 0.92
N ILE A 27 -5.80 5.30 1.06
CA ILE A 27 -6.20 4.77 2.38
C ILE A 27 -4.98 4.69 3.31
N LEU A 28 -3.86 4.17 2.82
CA LEU A 28 -2.63 4.05 3.60
C LEU A 28 -2.04 5.42 3.96
N LEU A 29 -2.02 6.35 3.01
CA LEU A 29 -1.51 7.71 3.24
C LEU A 29 -2.37 8.46 4.25
N ILE A 30 -3.69 8.32 4.19
CA ILE A 30 -4.58 8.90 5.21
C ILE A 30 -4.31 8.25 6.57
N GLY A 31 -4.15 6.93 6.62
CA GLY A 31 -3.78 6.22 7.85
C GLY A 31 -2.45 6.72 8.43
N ALA A 32 -1.41 6.83 7.61
CA ALA A 32 -0.11 7.34 8.00
C ALA A 32 -0.17 8.80 8.49
N ALA A 33 -0.92 9.66 7.79
CA ALA A 33 -1.12 11.05 8.18
C ALA A 33 -1.82 11.14 9.54
N VAL A 34 -2.91 10.39 9.74
CA VAL A 34 -3.64 10.34 11.01
C VAL A 34 -2.75 9.82 12.13
N SER A 35 -2.00 8.74 11.91
CA SER A 35 -1.06 8.20 12.90
C SER A 35 0.02 9.21 13.27
N SER A 36 0.60 9.92 12.29
CA SER A 36 1.62 10.94 12.56
C SER A 36 1.07 12.11 13.38
N LEU A 37 -0.16 12.57 13.09
CA LEU A 37 -0.83 13.61 13.86
C LEU A 37 -1.22 13.13 15.27
N ALA A 38 -1.65 11.87 15.40
CA ALA A 38 -1.97 11.28 16.69
C ALA A 38 -0.74 11.17 17.60
N VAL A 39 0.40 10.73 17.06
CA VAL A 39 1.68 10.71 17.78
C VAL A 39 2.07 12.13 18.20
N ALA A 40 2.06 13.10 17.28
CA ALA A 40 2.38 14.49 17.61
C ALA A 40 1.44 15.07 18.68
N GLY A 41 0.13 14.79 18.60
CA GLY A 41 -0.85 15.21 19.59
C GLY A 41 -0.63 14.59 20.96
N LEU A 42 -0.33 13.28 21.01
CA LEU A 42 -0.01 12.58 22.26
C LEU A 42 1.27 13.13 22.88
N THR A 43 2.32 13.34 22.07
CA THR A 43 3.56 13.97 22.52
C THR A 43 3.32 15.37 23.08
N ALA A 44 2.41 16.15 22.48
CA ALA A 44 2.05 17.47 22.99
C ALA A 44 1.36 17.42 24.34
N VAL A 45 0.42 16.49 24.53
CA VAL A 45 -0.27 16.30 25.83
C VAL A 45 0.72 15.87 26.91
N VAL A 46 1.62 14.94 26.60
CA VAL A 46 2.65 14.47 27.53
C VAL A 46 3.64 15.58 27.87
N GLY A 47 4.09 16.36 26.88
CA GLY A 47 4.99 17.48 27.09
C GLY A 47 4.36 18.60 27.93
N LEU A 48 3.09 18.94 27.70
CA LEU A 48 2.38 19.97 28.47
C LEU A 48 2.10 19.58 29.91
N SER A 49 2.01 18.29 30.20
CA SER A 49 1.71 17.78 31.55
C SER A 49 2.95 17.64 32.44
N ASN A 50 4.16 17.90 31.92
CA ASN A 50 5.45 17.71 32.61
C ASN A 50 5.61 16.31 33.24
N LEU A 51 4.87 15.31 32.73
CA LEU A 51 4.77 13.99 33.36
C LEU A 51 5.99 13.11 33.08
N LEU A 52 6.71 13.32 31.98
CA LEU A 52 7.66 12.33 31.43
C LEU A 52 8.97 12.89 30.85
N GLY A 53 9.34 14.16 31.07
CA GLY A 53 10.63 14.67 30.61
C GLY A 53 10.66 16.17 30.34
N SER A 54 11.84 16.66 29.94
CA SER A 54 12.02 18.05 29.53
C SER A 54 11.44 18.28 28.12
N PRO A 55 10.95 19.49 27.79
CA PRO A 55 10.43 19.81 26.45
C PRO A 55 11.41 19.52 25.31
N GLU A 56 12.72 19.56 25.60
CA GLU A 56 13.80 19.33 24.64
C GLU A 56 13.86 17.88 24.15
N GLU A 57 13.48 16.90 25.00
CA GLU A 57 13.45 15.48 24.64
C GLU A 57 12.40 15.15 23.56
N PHE A 58 11.37 16.00 23.42
CA PHE A 58 10.30 15.79 22.45
C PHE A 58 10.55 16.43 21.08
N VAL A 59 11.54 17.33 20.97
CA VAL A 59 11.85 18.02 19.71
C VAL A 59 12.13 17.06 18.54
N PRO A 60 12.92 15.98 18.70
CA PRO A 60 13.17 15.03 17.62
C PRO A 60 11.89 14.33 17.13
N ILE A 61 10.95 14.04 18.05
CA ILE A 61 9.69 13.38 17.72
C ILE A 61 8.83 14.29 16.83
N TYR A 62 8.76 15.58 17.14
CA TYR A 62 8.04 16.54 16.30
C TYR A 62 8.68 16.73 14.93
N LEU A 63 10.02 16.78 14.87
CA LEU A 63 10.74 16.92 13.59
C LEU A 63 10.53 15.70 12.70
N ILE A 64 10.70 14.49 13.23
CA ILE A 64 10.51 13.24 12.48
C ILE A 64 9.03 13.08 12.10
N GLY A 65 8.11 13.28 13.05
CA GLY A 65 6.67 13.21 12.79
C GLY A 65 6.21 14.22 11.74
N GLY A 66 6.72 15.45 11.81
CA GLY A 66 6.46 16.50 10.82
C GLY A 66 7.01 16.16 9.44
N ALA A 67 8.23 15.63 9.36
CA ALA A 67 8.82 15.17 8.11
C ALA A 67 8.00 14.03 7.48
N ILE A 68 7.55 13.04 8.27
CA ILE A 68 6.67 11.96 7.82
C ILE A 68 5.34 12.52 7.30
N PHE A 69 4.75 13.48 8.00
CA PHE A 69 3.49 14.11 7.58
C PHE A 69 3.64 14.84 6.24
N VAL A 70 4.70 15.65 6.09
CA VAL A 70 4.99 16.37 4.84
C VAL A 70 5.26 15.40 3.69
N LEU A 71 6.05 14.36 3.92
CA LEU A 71 6.29 13.30 2.94
C LEU A 71 4.98 12.64 2.51
N THR A 72 4.12 12.29 3.46
CA THR A 72 2.82 11.66 3.20
C THR A 72 1.92 12.57 2.35
N ALA A 73 1.90 13.88 2.67
CA ALA A 73 1.17 14.87 1.89
C ALA A 73 1.74 15.03 0.46
N ALA A 74 3.06 15.02 0.32
CA ALA A 74 3.72 15.09 -0.98
C ALA A 74 3.40 13.85 -1.84
N VAL A 75 3.49 12.64 -1.27
CA VAL A 75 3.12 11.40 -1.97
C VAL A 75 1.64 11.40 -2.34
N TYR A 76 0.77 11.90 -1.46
CA TYR A 76 -0.65 12.06 -1.76
C TYR A 76 -0.88 12.98 -2.96
N ALA A 77 -0.19 14.12 -3.02
CA ALA A 77 -0.26 15.03 -4.16
C ALA A 77 0.24 14.35 -5.46
N ILE A 78 1.35 13.60 -5.41
CA ILE A 78 1.85 12.85 -6.57
C ILE A 78 0.83 11.81 -7.03
N ASN A 79 0.22 11.06 -6.11
CA ASN A 79 -0.81 10.05 -6.42
C ASN A 79 -2.05 10.69 -7.09
N ARG A 80 -2.41 11.89 -6.61
CA ARG A 80 -3.58 12.63 -7.07
C ARG A 80 -3.38 13.26 -8.45
N TYR A 81 -2.21 13.86 -8.70
CA TYR A 81 -2.00 14.73 -9.86
C TYR A 81 -1.08 14.16 -10.92
N ILE A 82 -0.21 13.20 -10.60
CA ILE A 82 0.85 12.73 -11.51
C ILE A 82 0.64 11.25 -11.87
N SER A 83 1.05 10.33 -11.01
CA SER A 83 1.07 8.90 -11.31
C SER A 83 0.97 8.08 -10.04
N GLY A 84 0.00 7.15 -10.04
CA GLY A 84 -0.20 6.21 -8.94
C GLY A 84 0.99 5.27 -8.76
N SER A 85 1.52 4.74 -9.86
CA SER A 85 2.69 3.87 -9.80
C SER A 85 3.92 4.59 -9.23
N LEU A 86 4.14 5.85 -9.60
CA LEU A 86 5.26 6.63 -9.06
C LEU A 86 5.07 6.88 -7.55
N ALA A 87 3.88 7.31 -7.15
CA ALA A 87 3.56 7.56 -5.74
C ALA A 87 3.71 6.29 -4.89
N SER A 88 3.20 5.15 -5.36
CA SER A 88 3.34 3.84 -4.70
C SER A 88 4.80 3.44 -4.56
N THR A 89 5.62 3.61 -5.61
CA THR A 89 7.05 3.29 -5.55
C THR A 89 7.78 4.19 -4.56
N ILE A 90 7.55 5.50 -4.59
CA ILE A 90 8.17 6.44 -3.65
C ILE A 90 7.78 6.09 -2.22
N PHE A 91 6.49 5.86 -1.97
CA PHE A 91 5.99 5.48 -0.65
C PHE A 91 6.69 4.23 -0.12
N LEU A 92 6.74 3.16 -0.94
CA LEU A 92 7.31 1.89 -0.52
C LEU A 92 8.84 1.98 -0.36
N VAL A 93 9.55 2.68 -1.24
CA VAL A 93 11.00 2.87 -1.12
C VAL A 93 11.33 3.63 0.16
N VAL A 94 10.63 4.72 0.44
CA VAL A 94 10.87 5.48 1.68
C VAL A 94 10.50 4.65 2.90
N LEU A 95 9.38 3.92 2.85
CA LEU A 95 8.98 3.03 3.94
C LEU A 95 10.08 1.99 4.22
N THR A 96 10.59 1.30 3.21
CA THR A 96 11.65 0.29 3.33
C THR A 96 12.94 0.90 3.87
N LEU A 97 13.45 1.96 3.24
CA LEU A 97 14.70 2.61 3.64
C LEU A 97 14.64 3.23 5.05
N ALA A 98 13.45 3.55 5.57
CA ALA A 98 13.29 4.07 6.91
C ALA A 98 13.38 2.97 8.00
N LEU A 99 13.09 1.71 7.68
CA LEU A 99 13.01 0.62 8.67
C LEU A 99 14.30 0.38 9.45
N PRO A 100 15.50 0.40 8.83
CA PRO A 100 16.75 0.22 9.57
C PRO A 100 16.99 1.26 10.66
N PHE A 101 16.33 2.42 10.60
CA PHE A 101 16.46 3.52 11.56
C PHE A 101 15.41 3.50 12.68
N THR A 102 14.52 2.49 12.70
CA THR A 102 13.45 2.39 13.70
C THR A 102 13.89 1.83 15.04
N ASP A 103 15.06 1.20 15.08
CA ASP A 103 15.61 0.53 16.26
C ASP A 103 17.14 0.58 16.23
N ILE A 104 17.80 0.12 17.28
CA ILE A 104 19.25 -0.01 17.28
C ILE A 104 19.70 -1.06 16.25
N PRO A 105 20.80 -0.82 15.50
CA PRO A 105 21.26 -1.70 14.42
C PRO A 105 21.34 -3.18 14.78
N GLN A 106 21.76 -3.48 16.01
CA GLN A 106 21.87 -4.83 16.54
C GLN A 106 20.51 -5.52 16.59
N GLU A 107 19.44 -4.85 17.04
CA GLU A 107 18.10 -5.45 17.19
C GLU A 107 17.42 -5.64 15.83
N VAL A 108 17.68 -4.74 14.88
CA VAL A 108 17.21 -4.86 13.50
C VAL A 108 17.87 -6.06 12.82
N ALA A 109 19.19 -6.23 12.96
CA ALA A 109 19.93 -7.35 12.36
C ALA A 109 19.67 -8.68 13.07
N ALA A 110 19.57 -8.68 14.41
CA ALA A 110 19.44 -9.89 15.24
C ALA A 110 18.05 -10.51 15.18
N GLY A 111 17.01 -9.74 14.86
CA GLY A 111 15.73 -10.33 14.45
C GLY A 111 14.47 -9.63 14.93
N ARG A 112 14.56 -8.81 15.98
CA ARG A 112 13.39 -8.26 16.68
C ARG A 112 12.51 -7.43 15.75
N SER A 113 13.12 -6.67 14.86
CA SER A 113 12.43 -5.73 13.98
C SER A 113 12.26 -6.26 12.54
N LEU A 114 12.71 -7.49 12.26
CA LEU A 114 12.64 -8.08 10.91
C LEU A 114 11.21 -8.25 10.41
N PHE A 115 10.24 -8.48 11.30
CA PHE A 115 8.85 -8.65 10.90
C PHE A 115 8.29 -7.36 10.25
N VAL A 116 8.84 -6.19 10.56
CA VAL A 116 8.38 -4.92 9.97
C VAL A 116 8.74 -4.84 8.48
N PHE A 117 9.81 -5.52 8.04
CA PHE A 117 10.23 -5.59 6.64
C PHE A 117 9.27 -6.42 5.78
N VAL A 118 8.41 -7.24 6.39
CA VAL A 118 7.33 -7.94 5.69
C VAL A 118 6.31 -6.97 5.12
N ILE A 119 6.06 -5.85 5.81
CA ILE A 119 5.05 -4.85 5.41
C ILE A 119 5.32 -4.33 3.99
N PRO A 120 6.48 -3.73 3.66
CA PRO A 120 6.72 -3.24 2.30
C PRO A 120 6.72 -4.37 1.25
N ILE A 121 7.15 -5.59 1.59
CA ILE A 121 7.12 -6.74 0.67
C ILE A 121 5.68 -7.10 0.30
N VAL A 122 4.81 -7.26 1.29
CA VAL A 122 3.39 -7.60 1.05
C VAL A 122 2.69 -6.44 0.35
N MET A 123 2.92 -5.20 0.81
CA MET A 123 2.30 -4.01 0.24
C MET A 123 2.72 -3.75 -1.22
N ALA A 124 3.92 -4.16 -1.63
CA ALA A 124 4.34 -4.10 -3.02
C ALA A 124 3.45 -4.95 -3.95
N SER A 125 2.92 -6.08 -3.47
CA SER A 125 2.00 -6.92 -4.26
C SER A 125 0.65 -6.25 -4.53
N VAL A 126 0.26 -5.32 -3.62
CA VAL A 126 -1.04 -4.66 -3.61
C VAL A 126 -0.99 -3.30 -4.31
N LEU A 127 0.07 -2.52 -4.07
CA LEU A 127 0.20 -1.15 -4.57
C LEU A 127 0.89 -1.05 -5.93
N LEU A 128 1.75 -2.02 -6.23
CA LEU A 128 2.47 -2.13 -7.51
C LEU A 128 2.05 -3.41 -8.20
N ARG A 129 2.84 -3.85 -9.20
CA ARG A 129 2.60 -5.12 -9.88
C ARG A 129 3.06 -6.28 -8.98
N PRO A 130 2.44 -7.47 -9.07
CA PRO A 130 2.77 -8.58 -8.16
C PRO A 130 4.26 -8.93 -8.10
N HIS A 131 4.99 -8.81 -9.21
CA HIS A 131 6.43 -9.14 -9.25
C HIS A 131 7.31 -8.16 -8.44
N SER A 132 6.80 -6.98 -8.09
CA SER A 132 7.52 -6.00 -7.29
C SER A 132 7.83 -6.50 -5.88
N THR A 133 7.11 -7.50 -5.36
CA THR A 133 7.40 -8.11 -4.05
C THR A 133 8.84 -8.60 -3.94
N PHE A 134 9.38 -9.19 -5.00
CA PHE A 134 10.76 -9.69 -5.04
C PHE A 134 11.79 -8.55 -5.00
N ILE A 135 11.48 -7.40 -5.60
CA ILE A 135 12.34 -6.22 -5.54
C ILE A 135 12.44 -5.74 -4.10
N PHE A 136 11.32 -5.64 -3.38
CA PHE A 136 11.32 -5.22 -1.99
C PHE A 136 11.90 -6.26 -1.03
N ALA A 137 11.77 -7.55 -1.32
CA ALA A 137 12.47 -8.59 -0.57
C ALA A 137 13.99 -8.52 -0.78
N LEU A 138 14.45 -8.24 -2.01
CA LEU A 138 15.85 -8.01 -2.29
C LEU A 138 16.37 -6.77 -1.57
N LEU A 139 15.64 -5.65 -1.63
CA LEU A 139 16.01 -4.42 -0.93
C LEU A 139 16.10 -4.63 0.58
N GLY A 140 15.09 -5.23 1.21
CA GLY A 140 15.13 -5.53 2.63
C GLY A 140 16.26 -6.51 3.00
N SER A 141 16.55 -7.49 2.14
CA SER A 141 17.68 -8.40 2.36
C SER A 141 19.03 -7.66 2.30
N LEU A 142 19.20 -6.75 1.34
CA LEU A 142 20.39 -5.92 1.23
C LEU A 142 20.56 -5.01 2.44
N GLU A 143 19.48 -4.41 2.93
CA GLU A 143 19.51 -3.59 4.15
C GLU A 143 20.00 -4.38 5.35
N ILE A 144 19.48 -5.60 5.58
CA ILE A 144 19.92 -6.46 6.68
C ILE A 144 21.39 -6.88 6.53
N VAL A 145 21.82 -7.23 5.31
CA VAL A 145 23.23 -7.57 5.05
C VAL A 145 24.14 -6.39 5.33
N VAL A 146 23.84 -5.21 4.79
CA VAL A 146 24.63 -4.00 5.01
C VAL A 146 24.69 -3.65 6.48
N LEU A 147 23.56 -3.73 7.19
CA LEU A 147 23.49 -3.43 8.61
C LEU A 147 24.32 -4.40 9.45
N ALA A 148 24.18 -5.72 9.23
CA ALA A 148 24.95 -6.74 9.93
C ALA A 148 26.46 -6.57 9.72
N LEU A 149 26.89 -6.34 8.48
CA LEU A 149 28.30 -6.09 8.16
C LEU A 149 28.82 -4.81 8.82
N SER A 150 27.99 -3.76 8.92
CA SER A 150 28.38 -2.49 9.54
C SER A 150 28.64 -2.60 11.05
N ILE A 151 28.04 -3.59 11.71
CA ILE A 151 28.22 -3.86 13.15
C ILE A 151 29.15 -5.05 13.43
N GLY A 152 29.77 -5.63 12.39
CA GLY A 152 30.68 -6.77 12.52
C GLY A 152 29.99 -8.09 12.85
N ASP A 153 28.68 -8.19 12.60
CA ASP A 153 27.89 -9.40 12.85
C ASP A 153 27.61 -10.18 11.55
N ILE A 154 27.19 -11.43 11.69
CA ILE A 154 26.87 -12.31 10.56
C ILE A 154 25.44 -12.01 10.08
N PRO A 155 25.22 -11.77 8.77
CA PRO A 155 23.87 -11.55 8.24
C PRO A 155 22.91 -12.70 8.57
N ASN A 156 21.69 -12.34 8.97
CA ASN A 156 20.64 -13.29 9.31
C ASN A 156 20.09 -13.99 8.05
N LEU A 157 20.73 -15.10 7.65
CA LEU A 157 20.32 -15.89 6.48
C LEU A 157 18.86 -16.39 6.56
N PRO A 158 18.35 -16.88 7.72
CA PRO A 158 16.93 -17.21 7.86
C PRO A 158 16.00 -16.04 7.51
N ALA A 159 16.33 -14.81 7.89
CA ALA A 159 15.55 -13.62 7.56
C ALA A 159 15.45 -13.38 6.06
N ILE A 160 16.59 -13.46 5.37
CA ILE A 160 16.68 -13.27 3.91
C ILE A 160 15.81 -14.31 3.20
N ILE A 161 15.96 -15.58 3.55
CA ILE A 161 15.13 -16.67 3.00
C ILE A 161 13.65 -16.40 3.30
N GLY A 162 13.33 -15.98 4.52
CA GLY A 162 11.98 -15.61 4.94
C GLY A 162 11.38 -14.50 4.07
N PHE A 163 12.13 -13.44 3.77
CA PHE A 163 11.66 -12.35 2.91
C PHE A 163 11.32 -12.83 1.50
N PHE A 164 12.12 -13.71 0.91
CA PHE A 164 11.84 -14.28 -0.40
C PHE A 164 10.64 -15.24 -0.38
N LEU A 165 10.47 -16.04 0.68
CA LEU A 165 9.28 -16.88 0.86
C LEU A 165 8.00 -16.04 0.98
N ILE A 166 8.05 -14.97 1.77
CA ILE A 166 6.94 -14.01 1.89
C ILE A 166 6.66 -13.34 0.54
N ALA A 167 7.68 -12.94 -0.21
CA ALA A 167 7.52 -12.36 -1.53
C ALA A 167 6.86 -13.34 -2.53
N LEU A 168 7.23 -14.62 -2.47
CA LEU A 168 6.67 -15.68 -3.29
C LEU A 168 5.19 -15.89 -2.99
N VAL A 169 4.83 -16.02 -1.70
CA VAL A 169 3.43 -16.19 -1.28
C VAL A 169 2.62 -14.96 -1.67
N SER A 170 3.11 -13.76 -1.37
CA SER A 170 2.44 -12.50 -1.72
C SER A 170 2.24 -12.36 -3.23
N TRP A 171 3.24 -12.73 -4.03
CA TRP A 171 3.16 -12.74 -5.48
C TRP A 171 2.11 -13.72 -6.00
N LEU A 172 2.10 -14.95 -5.48
CA LEU A 172 1.15 -15.99 -5.89
C LEU A 172 -0.28 -15.57 -5.56
N SER A 173 -0.52 -15.07 -4.34
CA SER A 173 -1.83 -14.60 -3.89
C SER A 173 -2.31 -13.38 -4.69
N ALA A 174 -1.45 -12.40 -4.96
CA ALA A 174 -1.83 -11.24 -5.74
C ALA A 174 -2.11 -11.62 -7.21
N ARG A 175 -1.31 -12.53 -7.78
CA ARG A 175 -1.50 -13.01 -9.16
C ARG A 175 -2.79 -13.81 -9.31
N SER A 176 -3.12 -14.69 -8.37
CA SER A 176 -4.38 -15.45 -8.43
C SER A 176 -5.59 -14.53 -8.30
N LEU A 177 -5.53 -13.53 -7.43
CA LEU A 177 -6.59 -12.52 -7.27
C LEU A 177 -6.77 -11.67 -8.54
N GLU A 178 -5.67 -11.21 -9.15
CA GLU A 178 -5.72 -10.46 -10.42
C GLU A 178 -6.35 -11.30 -11.54
N ASN A 179 -6.03 -12.59 -11.61
CA ASN A 179 -6.62 -13.49 -12.59
C ASN A 179 -8.13 -13.68 -12.36
N ALA A 180 -8.55 -13.91 -11.10
CA ALA A 180 -9.96 -14.07 -10.77
C ALA A 180 -10.77 -12.80 -11.06
N LEU A 181 -10.23 -11.61 -10.78
CA LEU A 181 -10.88 -10.34 -11.11
C LEU A 181 -11.04 -10.13 -12.61
N LYS A 182 -10.04 -10.52 -13.40
CA LYS A 182 -10.12 -10.46 -14.87
C LYS A 182 -11.19 -11.41 -15.42
N GLU A 183 -11.24 -12.64 -14.90
CA GLU A 183 -12.24 -13.62 -15.27
C GLU A 183 -13.66 -13.13 -14.94
N LEU A 184 -13.87 -12.60 -13.73
CA LEU A 184 -15.16 -12.02 -13.33
C LEU A 184 -15.59 -10.86 -14.23
N THR A 185 -14.66 -9.99 -14.61
CA THR A 185 -14.94 -8.86 -15.50
C THR A 185 -15.32 -9.34 -16.90
N LEU A 186 -14.69 -10.40 -17.39
CA LEU A 186 -15.02 -11.02 -18.67
C LEU A 186 -16.42 -11.65 -18.62
N VAL A 187 -16.70 -12.48 -17.62
CA VAL A 187 -18.00 -13.14 -17.45
C VAL A 187 -19.14 -12.13 -17.32
N ASN A 188 -18.91 -11.04 -16.56
CA ASN A 188 -19.92 -9.99 -16.39
C ASN A 188 -20.25 -9.30 -17.72
N ARG A 189 -19.25 -8.99 -18.56
CA ARG A 189 -19.46 -8.43 -19.91
C ARG A 189 -20.20 -9.39 -20.84
N GLU A 190 -19.88 -10.68 -20.76
CA GLU A 190 -20.57 -11.70 -21.55
C GLU A 190 -22.05 -11.82 -21.14
N LEU A 191 -22.34 -11.78 -19.83
CA LEU A 191 -23.71 -11.79 -19.32
C LEU A 191 -24.50 -10.55 -19.76
N ASP A 192 -23.90 -9.37 -19.69
CA ASP A 192 -24.54 -8.13 -20.16
C ASP A 192 -24.89 -8.21 -21.64
N GLN A 193 -23.99 -8.76 -22.46
CA GLN A 193 -24.24 -8.96 -23.88
C GLN A 193 -25.40 -9.95 -24.12
N ARG A 194 -25.43 -11.08 -23.40
CA ARG A 194 -26.51 -12.06 -23.51
C ARG A 194 -27.86 -11.48 -23.08
N VAL A 195 -27.90 -10.59 -22.08
CA VAL A 195 -29.13 -9.91 -21.65
C VAL A 195 -29.65 -8.99 -22.75
N ILE A 196 -28.77 -8.25 -23.42
CA ILE A 196 -29.14 -7.38 -24.54
C ILE A 196 -29.72 -8.22 -25.69
N GLU A 197 -29.02 -9.29 -26.09
CA GLU A 197 -29.47 -10.20 -27.15
C GLU A 197 -30.86 -10.78 -26.83
N ARG A 198 -31.06 -11.29 -25.62
CA ARG A 198 -32.37 -11.84 -25.20
C ARG A 198 -33.48 -10.81 -25.13
N THR A 199 -33.18 -9.59 -24.71
CA THR A 199 -34.17 -8.51 -24.66
C THR A 199 -34.59 -8.11 -26.07
N GLN A 200 -33.64 -8.13 -27.01
CA GLN A 200 -33.91 -7.87 -28.42
C GLN A 200 -34.74 -8.99 -29.06
N ASP A 201 -34.37 -10.26 -28.85
CA ASP A 201 -35.14 -11.44 -29.31
C ASP A 201 -36.60 -11.37 -28.83
N LEU A 202 -36.81 -11.04 -27.54
CA LEU A 202 -38.14 -10.92 -26.94
C LEU A 202 -38.93 -9.75 -27.52
N SER A 203 -38.28 -8.61 -27.76
CA SER A 203 -38.89 -7.45 -28.40
C SER A 203 -39.35 -7.78 -29.83
N ASP A 204 -38.51 -8.47 -30.60
CA ASP A 204 -38.82 -8.87 -31.97
C ASP A 204 -39.96 -9.90 -32.01
N ALA A 205 -39.96 -10.87 -31.11
CA ALA A 205 -41.05 -11.84 -30.98
C ALA A 205 -42.38 -11.18 -30.60
N LEU A 206 -42.37 -10.20 -29.68
CA LEU A 206 -43.56 -9.43 -29.32
C LEU A 206 -44.07 -8.59 -30.49
N ALA A 207 -43.18 -7.97 -31.26
CA ALA A 207 -43.55 -7.20 -32.45
C ALA A 207 -44.21 -8.09 -33.51
N GLN A 208 -43.72 -9.32 -33.69
CA GLN A 208 -44.32 -10.28 -34.62
C GLN A 208 -45.73 -10.70 -34.17
N VAL A 209 -45.91 -11.05 -32.89
CA VAL A 209 -47.23 -11.41 -32.34
C VAL A 209 -48.22 -10.25 -32.49
N HIS A 210 -47.77 -9.01 -32.29
CA HIS A 210 -48.63 -7.83 -32.49
C HIS A 210 -48.97 -7.56 -33.96
N ALA A 211 -48.15 -7.97 -34.92
CA ALA A 211 -48.44 -7.82 -36.34
C ALA A 211 -49.42 -8.88 -36.88
N GLU A 212 -49.53 -10.02 -36.19
CA GLU A 212 -50.41 -11.13 -36.55
C GLU A 212 -51.83 -11.03 -35.93
N ALA A 213 -52.05 -10.10 -34.98
CA ALA A 213 -53.32 -9.86 -34.28
C ALA A 213 -54.11 -8.67 -34.86
#